data_AF-A0A7C4JYF9-F1
#
_entry.id   AF-A0A7C4JYF9-F1
#
_cell.length_a   1.000
_cell.length_b   1.000
_cell.length_c   1.000
_cell.angle_alpha   90.00
_cell.angle_beta   90.00
_cell.angle_gamma   90.00
#
_symmetry.space_group_name_H-M   'P 1'
#
loop_
_entity.id
_entity.type
_entity.pdbx_description
1 polymer ?
#
loop_
_entity_poly.entity_id
_entity_poly.type
_entity_poly.pdbx_seq_one_letter_code
_entity_poly.pdbx_strand_id
1 'polypeptide(L)'
;MLITIRRLDYYFRIPLSIVIVVALSLSIQYYNTEIYYKQKPNPFSGDYLYNPYEDYKPNPIKANFHTHSTVFFGLTNGSQEPHEVYSHYYKNGYDIISLSNYQKITNDKGNSNYIPVYEHGYSIRKCHQLVINAHKVSYFDFPLFQTYHHKQQVLKKLQHEESLIAIAHPLLLNGYDYNDFSYLKGYHLIEIFNNRKSYIKTWDKALENGYLVWLIANDDSHNINRHDHTFISWTRIGATDLSKKSVLNALAKGCHYGVKNIKNKEYNQLDSCKLNGNTLTVYFKNIAQSIVFISNGGSIQKTEYQTNSATYFIKPSDRYVRIEANSENEIICLNPIVRYDGEKLPYQSTFPPVNVVQTILFRFMVLMVNSIQFILLLLVNRNFKSQLFRRIGNLRQIKLG
;
A
#
# COMPACT_ATOMS: atom_id res chain seq x y z
N MET A 1 31.62 28.30 40.30
CA MET A 1 31.60 26.84 40.06
C MET A 1 30.22 26.21 40.28
N LEU A 2 29.57 26.39 41.45
CA LEU A 2 28.23 25.83 41.76
C LEU A 2 27.07 26.34 40.88
N ILE A 3 27.08 27.63 40.51
CA ILE A 3 26.05 28.22 39.61
C ILE A 3 26.20 27.67 38.17
N THR A 4 27.44 27.43 37.74
CA THR A 4 27.77 26.87 36.43
C THR A 4 27.30 25.41 36.32
N ILE A 5 27.52 24.61 37.37
CA ILE A 5 27.07 23.20 37.44
C ILE A 5 25.53 23.09 37.45
N ARG A 6 24.83 23.94 38.22
CA ARG A 6 23.35 23.97 38.21
C ARG A 6 22.75 24.40 36.86
N ARG A 7 23.43 25.31 36.13
CA ARG A 7 23.04 25.69 34.77
C ARG A 7 23.28 24.53 33.78
N LEU A 8 24.43 23.86 33.84
CA LEU A 8 24.73 22.67 33.00
C LEU A 8 23.73 21.52 33.22
N ASP A 9 23.32 21.28 34.46
CA ASP A 9 22.31 20.28 34.83
C ASP A 9 20.92 20.61 34.24
N TYR A 10 20.56 21.90 34.17
CA TYR A 10 19.33 22.37 33.53
C TYR A 10 19.35 22.18 32.00
N TYR A 11 20.48 22.47 31.34
CA TYR A 11 20.65 22.29 29.89
C TYR A 11 20.61 20.82 29.46
N PHE A 12 20.88 19.87 30.36
CA PHE A 12 20.77 18.44 30.07
C PHE A 12 19.36 17.88 30.35
N ARG A 13 18.75 18.29 31.48
CA ARG A 13 17.46 17.74 31.92
C ARG A 13 16.30 18.09 31.02
N ILE A 14 16.24 19.31 30.48
CA ILE A 14 15.13 19.74 29.62
C ILE A 14 15.11 18.95 28.32
N PRO A 15 16.19 18.88 27.52
CA PRO A 15 16.22 18.05 26.32
C PRO A 15 15.90 16.59 26.61
N LEU A 16 16.45 16.01 27.69
CA LEU A 16 16.15 14.64 28.08
C LEU A 16 14.67 14.44 28.43
N SER A 17 14.06 15.38 29.15
CA SER A 17 12.63 15.35 29.47
C SER A 17 11.77 15.43 28.22
N ILE A 18 12.13 16.29 27.26
CA ILE A 18 11.45 16.42 25.97
C ILE A 18 11.54 15.09 25.21
N VAL A 19 12.72 14.46 25.15
CA VAL A 19 12.92 13.16 24.51
C VAL A 19 12.03 12.09 25.15
N ILE A 20 11.95 12.03 26.48
CA ILE A 20 11.10 11.07 27.19
C ILE A 20 9.61 11.34 26.92
N VAL A 21 9.16 12.59 26.93
CA VAL A 21 7.76 12.97 26.64
C VAL A 21 7.38 12.64 25.19
N VAL A 22 8.28 12.88 24.24
CA VAL A 22 8.08 12.52 22.83
C VAL A 22 7.99 10.99 22.71
N ALA A 23 8.91 10.24 23.34
CA ALA A 23 8.88 8.79 23.32
C ALA A 23 7.57 8.22 23.92
N LEU A 24 7.14 8.75 25.06
CA LEU A 24 5.84 8.42 25.68
C LEU A 24 4.67 8.73 24.74
N SER A 25 4.69 9.88 24.05
CA SER A 25 3.62 10.26 23.12
C SER A 25 3.55 9.31 21.92
N LEU A 26 4.71 8.94 21.35
CA LEU A 26 4.80 8.03 20.21
C LEU A 26 4.41 6.59 20.59
N SER A 27 4.56 6.19 21.85
CA SER A 27 4.21 4.85 22.33
C SER A 27 2.71 4.67 22.61
N ILE A 28 1.91 5.75 22.73
CA ILE A 28 0.49 5.66 23.07
C ILE A 28 -0.29 4.77 22.09
N GLN A 29 0.02 4.84 20.79
CA GLN A 29 -0.69 4.04 19.79
C GLN A 29 -0.45 2.53 19.97
N TYR A 30 0.68 2.12 20.58
CA TYR A 30 1.02 0.72 20.86
C TYR A 30 0.14 0.06 21.93
N TYR A 31 -0.63 0.81 22.72
CA TYR A 31 -1.65 0.22 23.59
C TYR A 31 -2.82 -0.40 22.80
N ASN A 32 -2.98 -0.02 21.53
CA ASN A 32 -4.02 -0.58 20.68
C ASN A 32 -3.60 -1.90 20.03
N THR A 33 -2.33 -2.34 20.14
CA THR A 33 -1.82 -3.53 19.45
C THR A 33 -2.73 -4.75 19.68
N GLU A 34 -3.08 -5.41 18.59
CA GLU A 34 -3.72 -6.74 18.56
C GLU A 34 -2.69 -7.74 18.04
N ILE A 35 -2.50 -8.86 18.73
CA ILE A 35 -1.66 -9.97 18.28
C ILE A 35 -2.55 -10.98 17.57
N TYR A 36 -2.15 -11.42 16.38
CA TYR A 36 -2.96 -12.26 15.48
C TYR A 36 -2.36 -13.67 15.35
N TYR A 37 -3.21 -14.69 15.26
CA TYR A 37 -2.74 -16.01 14.84
C TYR A 37 -2.37 -15.97 13.35
N LYS A 38 -1.14 -16.34 13.02
CA LYS A 38 -0.74 -16.56 11.62
C LYS A 38 -1.49 -17.77 11.09
N GLN A 39 -2.30 -17.56 10.07
CA GLN A 39 -2.97 -18.64 9.38
C GLN A 39 -2.01 -19.27 8.38
N LYS A 40 -2.10 -20.59 8.21
CA LYS A 40 -1.34 -21.26 7.16
C LYS A 40 -1.81 -20.75 5.79
N PRO A 41 -0.89 -20.44 4.87
CA PRO A 41 -1.24 -20.17 3.48
C PRO A 41 -2.13 -21.25 2.90
N ASN A 42 -3.12 -20.85 2.09
CA ASN A 42 -3.98 -21.76 1.36
C ASN A 42 -3.86 -21.42 -0.13
N PRO A 43 -2.90 -22.04 -0.85
CA PRO A 43 -2.66 -21.72 -2.26
C PRO A 43 -3.90 -21.92 -3.12
N PHE A 44 -3.98 -21.19 -4.24
CA PHE A 44 -5.10 -21.31 -5.18
C PHE A 44 -5.28 -22.75 -5.68
N SER A 45 -6.52 -23.20 -5.71
CA SER A 45 -6.93 -24.56 -6.05
C SER A 45 -8.35 -24.55 -6.62
N GLY A 46 -8.79 -25.70 -7.13
CA GLY A 46 -10.10 -25.87 -7.75
C GLY A 46 -10.02 -26.04 -9.28
N ASP A 47 -11.14 -26.51 -9.82
CA ASP A 47 -11.25 -26.93 -11.21
C ASP A 47 -11.56 -25.79 -12.17
N TYR A 48 -12.00 -24.65 -11.63
CA TYR A 48 -12.34 -23.46 -12.41
C TYR A 48 -11.17 -22.47 -12.45
N LEU A 49 -11.13 -21.70 -13.53
CA LEU A 49 -10.14 -20.65 -13.76
C LEU A 49 -10.87 -19.30 -13.89
N TYR A 50 -10.46 -18.33 -13.09
CA TYR A 50 -10.98 -16.97 -13.18
C TYR A 50 -10.08 -16.15 -14.10
N ASN A 51 -10.65 -15.68 -15.22
CA ASN A 51 -10.01 -14.74 -16.12
C ASN A 51 -10.51 -13.32 -15.84
N PRO A 52 -9.70 -12.41 -15.25
CA PRO A 52 -10.13 -11.04 -14.99
C PRO A 52 -10.37 -10.21 -16.28
N TYR A 53 -9.98 -10.73 -17.45
CA TYR A 53 -10.08 -10.06 -18.74
C TYR A 53 -11.20 -10.61 -19.64
N GLU A 54 -12.11 -11.43 -19.10
CA GLU A 54 -13.17 -12.06 -19.90
C GLU A 54 -13.99 -11.03 -20.68
N ASP A 55 -14.40 -9.96 -20.00
CA ASP A 55 -15.18 -8.84 -20.55
C ASP A 55 -14.29 -7.66 -21.01
N TYR A 56 -12.97 -7.83 -21.08
CA TYR A 56 -12.05 -6.75 -21.47
C TYR A 56 -12.32 -6.26 -22.90
N LYS A 57 -12.29 -4.95 -23.08
CA LYS A 57 -12.41 -4.29 -24.38
C LYS A 57 -11.14 -3.45 -24.67
N PRO A 58 -10.65 -3.44 -25.92
CA PRO A 58 -9.57 -2.54 -26.33
C PRO A 58 -9.92 -1.07 -26.08
N ASN A 59 -8.89 -0.25 -25.87
CA ASN A 59 -8.92 1.17 -25.46
C ASN A 59 -9.07 1.38 -23.94
N PRO A 60 -8.15 0.83 -23.13
CA PRO A 60 -8.17 0.97 -21.68
C PRO A 60 -7.83 2.39 -21.24
N ILE A 61 -8.47 2.82 -20.14
CA ILE A 61 -8.23 4.09 -19.45
C ILE A 61 -6.79 4.12 -18.93
N LYS A 62 -6.05 5.21 -19.16
CA LYS A 62 -4.74 5.45 -18.54
C LYS A 62 -4.91 6.11 -17.17
N ALA A 63 -4.45 5.44 -16.11
CA ALA A 63 -4.61 5.91 -14.75
C ALA A 63 -3.30 5.95 -13.96
N ASN A 64 -3.18 6.93 -13.06
CA ASN A 64 -2.16 7.00 -12.02
C ASN A 64 -2.81 7.32 -10.67
N PHE A 65 -2.58 6.46 -9.67
CA PHE A 65 -3.16 6.60 -8.33
C PHE A 65 -2.15 7.05 -7.27
N HIS A 66 -0.88 7.19 -7.64
CA HIS A 66 0.19 7.56 -6.72
C HIS A 66 0.94 8.80 -7.22
N THR A 67 0.58 9.94 -6.66
CA THR A 67 1.16 11.25 -7.00
C THR A 67 0.96 12.22 -5.85
N HIS A 68 1.94 13.09 -5.62
CA HIS A 68 1.95 14.05 -4.52
C HIS A 68 1.95 15.49 -5.02
N SER A 69 1.27 16.35 -4.27
CA SER A 69 1.22 17.79 -4.45
C SER A 69 1.63 18.48 -3.15
N THR A 70 1.87 19.79 -3.20
CA THR A 70 2.13 20.60 -2.01
C THR A 70 0.95 20.53 -1.04
N VAL A 71 1.19 20.03 0.17
CA VAL A 71 0.24 20.03 1.29
C VAL A 71 0.96 20.35 2.60
N PHE A 72 0.22 20.63 3.67
CA PHE A 72 0.73 21.00 5.00
C PHE A 72 1.84 22.06 4.96
N PHE A 73 1.65 23.12 4.17
CA PHE A 73 2.66 24.19 4.00
C PHE A 73 4.05 23.68 3.56
N GLY A 74 4.09 22.56 2.81
CA GLY A 74 5.34 21.96 2.32
C GLY A 74 6.06 21.06 3.33
N LEU A 75 5.42 20.69 4.44
CA LEU A 75 6.02 19.78 5.43
C LEU A 75 6.18 18.34 4.92
N THR A 76 5.41 17.96 3.90
CA THR A 76 5.53 16.65 3.24
C THR A 76 6.12 16.83 1.85
N ASN A 77 6.74 15.77 1.33
CA ASN A 77 7.33 15.80 0.00
C ASN A 77 6.22 15.96 -1.06
N GLY A 78 6.33 17.02 -1.86
CA GLY A 78 5.40 17.39 -2.93
C GLY A 78 5.73 18.83 -3.34
N SER A 79 6.00 19.07 -4.63
CA SER A 79 6.59 20.35 -5.06
C SER A 79 5.63 21.30 -5.76
N GLN A 80 4.54 20.80 -6.34
CA GLN A 80 3.61 21.60 -7.16
C GLN A 80 2.21 21.63 -6.55
N GLU A 81 1.46 22.70 -6.87
CA GLU A 81 0.08 22.84 -6.44
C GLU A 81 -0.80 21.76 -7.10
N PRO A 82 -1.88 21.32 -6.43
CA PRO A 82 -2.77 20.28 -6.95
C PRO A 82 -3.19 20.45 -8.42
N HIS A 83 -3.59 21.66 -8.80
CA HIS A 83 -4.06 21.97 -10.16
C HIS A 83 -2.96 21.86 -11.23
N GLU A 84 -1.70 22.14 -10.87
CA GLU A 84 -0.56 22.00 -11.76
C GLU A 84 -0.28 20.52 -12.04
N VAL A 85 -0.34 19.69 -11.00
CA VAL A 85 -0.15 18.24 -11.12
C VAL A 85 -1.25 17.64 -12.00
N TYR A 86 -2.51 17.94 -11.73
CA TYR A 86 -3.64 17.49 -12.57
C TYR A 86 -3.44 17.89 -14.02
N SER A 87 -3.20 19.19 -14.28
CA SER A 87 -3.00 19.73 -15.62
C SER A 87 -1.84 19.05 -16.35
N HIS A 88 -0.75 18.74 -15.65
CA HIS A 88 0.42 18.11 -16.23
C HIS A 88 0.15 16.69 -16.69
N TYR A 89 -0.54 15.89 -15.88
CA TYR A 89 -0.90 14.53 -16.25
C TYR A 89 -1.97 14.48 -17.35
N TYR A 90 -3.01 15.30 -17.31
CA TYR A 90 -4.04 15.35 -18.35
C TYR A 90 -3.44 15.72 -19.72
N LYS A 91 -2.53 16.71 -19.76
CA LYS A 91 -1.79 17.07 -20.99
C LYS A 91 -0.92 15.94 -21.54
N ASN A 92 -0.56 14.95 -20.70
CA ASN A 92 0.23 13.77 -21.07
C ASN A 92 -0.63 12.51 -21.28
N GLY A 93 -1.92 12.70 -21.56
CA GLY A 93 -2.82 11.63 -22.00
C GLY A 93 -3.23 10.67 -20.89
N TYR A 94 -3.19 11.10 -19.63
CA TYR A 94 -3.82 10.37 -18.54
C TYR A 94 -5.30 10.73 -18.46
N ASP A 95 -6.14 9.72 -18.32
CA ASP A 95 -7.59 9.88 -18.19
C ASP A 95 -7.99 10.05 -16.71
N ILE A 96 -7.29 9.34 -15.80
CA ILE A 96 -7.57 9.37 -14.36
C ILE A 96 -6.28 9.58 -13.57
N ILE A 97 -6.30 10.57 -12.67
CA ILE A 97 -5.18 10.91 -11.82
C ILE A 97 -5.71 11.15 -10.43
N SER A 98 -5.05 10.58 -9.43
CA SER A 98 -5.34 10.84 -8.02
C SER A 98 -4.15 11.52 -7.35
N LEU A 99 -4.44 12.47 -6.45
CA LEU A 99 -3.44 13.04 -5.55
C LEU A 99 -3.49 12.30 -4.22
N SER A 100 -2.54 11.39 -4.03
CA SER A 100 -2.43 10.51 -2.87
C SER A 100 -1.58 11.12 -1.77
N ASN A 101 -1.84 12.38 -1.40
CA ASN A 101 -1.01 13.07 -0.41
C ASN A 101 -0.99 12.34 0.94
N TYR A 102 0.14 12.40 1.64
CA TYR A 102 0.32 11.81 2.97
C TYR A 102 -0.80 12.23 3.93
N GLN A 103 -1.61 11.29 4.42
CA GLN A 103 -2.67 11.53 5.41
C GLN A 103 -3.61 12.72 5.08
N LYS A 104 -3.84 12.98 3.79
CA LYS A 104 -4.73 14.04 3.32
C LYS A 104 -5.41 13.66 2.02
N ILE A 105 -6.74 13.62 2.04
CA ILE A 105 -7.56 13.51 0.83
C ILE A 105 -7.62 14.89 0.17
N THR A 106 -7.06 14.99 -1.04
CA THR A 106 -7.27 16.15 -1.91
C THR A 106 -8.37 15.82 -2.91
N ASN A 107 -9.37 16.68 -3.03
CA ASN A 107 -10.49 16.51 -3.96
C ASN A 107 -10.30 17.41 -5.18
N ASP A 108 -10.57 16.86 -6.36
CA ASP A 108 -10.76 17.65 -7.58
C ASP A 108 -12.25 17.98 -7.74
N LYS A 109 -12.68 19.13 -7.20
CA LYS A 109 -14.09 19.53 -7.16
C LYS A 109 -14.72 19.72 -8.55
N GLY A 110 -13.92 19.83 -9.61
CA GLY A 110 -14.39 20.02 -10.98
C GLY A 110 -14.52 18.72 -11.79
N ASN A 111 -14.07 17.59 -11.26
CA ASN A 111 -13.99 16.33 -12.00
C ASN A 111 -14.88 15.25 -11.36
N SER A 112 -16.01 14.97 -12.01
CA SER A 112 -16.96 13.93 -11.57
C SER A 112 -16.39 12.50 -11.62
N ASN A 113 -15.32 12.30 -12.39
CA ASN A 113 -14.63 11.02 -12.54
C ASN A 113 -13.47 10.87 -11.55
N TYR A 114 -13.23 11.88 -10.71
CA TYR A 114 -12.15 11.85 -9.73
C TYR A 114 -12.33 10.74 -8.70
N ILE A 115 -11.22 10.08 -8.38
CA ILE A 115 -11.16 9.03 -7.37
C ILE A 115 -10.32 9.57 -6.22
N PRO A 116 -10.90 9.80 -5.02
CA PRO A 116 -10.13 10.29 -3.90
C PRO A 116 -9.17 9.22 -3.38
N VAL A 117 -7.90 9.57 -3.22
CA VAL A 117 -6.86 8.69 -2.68
C VAL A 117 -6.06 9.47 -1.64
N TYR A 118 -5.53 8.79 -0.63
CA TYR A 118 -4.45 9.32 0.21
C TYR A 118 -3.42 8.23 0.47
N GLU A 119 -2.16 8.60 0.67
CA GLU A 119 -1.12 7.71 1.14
C GLU A 119 -1.15 7.68 2.67
N HIS A 120 -1.49 6.51 3.24
CA HIS A 120 -1.44 6.25 4.67
C HIS A 120 -0.05 5.77 5.07
N GLY A 121 0.35 6.08 6.31
CA GLY A 121 1.57 5.59 6.92
C GLY A 121 2.52 6.73 7.26
N TYR A 122 2.91 6.82 8.53
CA TYR A 122 3.91 7.77 9.03
C TYR A 122 4.95 7.10 9.92
N SER A 123 5.05 5.78 9.86
CA SER A 123 6.10 5.03 10.54
C SER A 123 7.50 5.36 10.03
N ILE A 124 8.50 5.30 10.92
CA ILE A 124 9.91 5.55 10.56
C ILE A 124 10.46 4.64 9.45
N ARG A 125 9.83 3.48 9.20
CA ARG A 125 10.20 2.54 8.12
C ARG A 125 9.35 2.68 6.85
N LYS A 126 8.48 3.69 6.76
CA LYS A 126 7.64 3.95 5.58
C LYS A 126 6.76 2.77 5.16
N CYS A 127 6.05 2.18 6.13
CA CYS A 127 5.00 1.20 5.83
C CYS A 127 3.79 1.93 5.21
N HIS A 128 3.75 2.09 3.89
CA HIS A 128 2.73 2.91 3.24
C HIS A 128 1.65 2.11 2.52
N GLN A 129 0.45 2.68 2.46
CA GLN A 129 -0.68 2.14 1.73
C GLN A 129 -1.41 3.26 0.98
N LEU A 130 -1.88 2.98 -0.22
CA LEU A 130 -2.84 3.84 -0.89
C LEU A 130 -4.25 3.42 -0.48
N VAL A 131 -5.02 4.38 0.03
CA VAL A 131 -6.43 4.16 0.35
C VAL A 131 -7.27 4.80 -0.73
N ILE A 132 -7.69 3.99 -1.69
CA ILE A 132 -8.39 4.41 -2.91
C ILE A 132 -9.90 4.46 -2.66
N ASN A 133 -10.54 5.50 -3.19
CA ASN A 133 -11.92 5.90 -2.93
C ASN A 133 -12.18 6.24 -1.44
N ALA A 134 -11.22 6.90 -0.80
CA ALA A 134 -11.34 7.26 0.61
C ALA A 134 -12.32 8.41 0.86
N HIS A 135 -13.26 8.23 1.80
CA HIS A 135 -14.15 9.30 2.26
C HIS A 135 -13.61 10.05 3.49
N LYS A 136 -12.73 9.42 4.27
CA LYS A 136 -12.10 9.99 5.46
C LYS A 136 -10.68 9.46 5.63
N VAL A 137 -9.81 10.29 6.19
CA VAL A 137 -8.46 9.88 6.56
C VAL A 137 -8.51 9.09 7.86
N SER A 138 -7.84 7.93 7.90
CA SER A 138 -7.49 7.25 9.14
C SER A 138 -6.15 7.77 9.64
N TYR A 139 -6.11 8.25 10.88
CA TYR A 139 -4.88 8.65 11.56
C TYR A 139 -4.34 7.57 12.49
N PHE A 140 -4.88 6.34 12.42
CA PHE A 140 -4.39 5.22 13.20
C PHE A 140 -3.20 4.57 12.50
N ASP A 141 -2.01 4.63 13.13
CA ASP A 141 -0.81 3.94 12.66
C ASP A 141 0.06 3.53 13.89
N PHE A 142 1.29 3.06 13.65
CA PHE A 142 2.31 2.86 14.68
C PHE A 142 3.59 3.61 14.26
N PRO A 143 3.92 4.75 14.91
CA PRO A 143 4.92 5.70 14.38
C PRO A 143 6.37 5.19 14.44
N LEU A 144 6.67 4.26 15.33
CA LEU A 144 8.01 3.68 15.46
C LEU A 144 8.10 2.40 14.61
N PHE A 145 8.52 1.28 15.20
CA PHE A 145 8.67 0.02 14.49
C PHE A 145 7.34 -0.74 14.41
N GLN A 146 7.09 -1.34 13.24
CA GLN A 146 5.91 -2.15 12.99
C GLN A 146 6.28 -3.62 12.84
N THR A 147 5.62 -4.47 13.62
CA THR A 147 5.64 -5.93 13.43
C THR A 147 4.58 -6.32 12.40
N TYR A 148 4.57 -7.59 11.98
CA TYR A 148 3.47 -8.17 11.21
C TYR A 148 2.09 -7.82 11.81
N HIS A 149 1.95 -7.88 13.14
CA HIS A 149 0.70 -7.62 13.84
C HIS A 149 0.24 -6.17 13.72
N HIS A 150 1.18 -5.22 13.83
CA HIS A 150 0.91 -3.79 13.64
C HIS A 150 0.45 -3.52 12.20
N LYS A 151 1.16 -4.07 11.20
CA LYS A 151 0.80 -3.94 9.78
C LYS A 151 -0.59 -4.52 9.50
N GLN A 152 -0.87 -5.71 10.02
CA GLN A 152 -2.18 -6.35 9.87
C GLN A 152 -3.31 -5.52 10.48
N GLN A 153 -3.06 -4.92 11.65
CA GLN A 153 -4.04 -4.05 12.31
C GLN A 153 -4.26 -2.74 11.56
N VAL A 154 -3.21 -2.13 11.00
CA VAL A 154 -3.33 -0.95 10.13
C VAL A 154 -4.23 -1.29 8.94
N LEU A 155 -3.94 -2.37 8.20
CA LEU A 155 -4.78 -2.81 7.08
C LEU A 155 -6.25 -3.00 7.49
N LYS A 156 -6.50 -3.63 8.64
CA LYS A 156 -7.86 -3.79 9.20
C LYS A 156 -8.54 -2.46 9.50
N LYS A 157 -7.80 -1.45 9.98
CA LYS A 157 -8.33 -0.12 10.32
C LYS A 157 -8.55 0.78 9.12
N LEU A 158 -7.85 0.53 8.02
CA LEU A 158 -8.03 1.27 6.76
C LEU A 158 -9.25 0.80 5.96
N GLN A 159 -9.73 -0.42 6.21
CA GLN A 159 -10.92 -0.96 5.54
C GLN A 159 -12.14 -0.08 5.79
N HIS A 160 -12.80 0.29 4.70
CA HIS A 160 -14.13 0.86 4.70
C HIS A 160 -14.86 0.47 3.42
N GLU A 161 -16.19 0.62 3.44
CA GLU A 161 -17.05 0.28 2.32
C GLU A 161 -16.60 0.98 1.03
N GLU A 162 -16.63 0.25 -0.09
CA GLU A 162 -16.25 0.71 -1.43
C GLU A 162 -14.79 1.19 -1.62
N SER A 163 -13.93 1.01 -0.63
CA SER A 163 -12.52 1.38 -0.73
C SER A 163 -11.63 0.22 -1.16
N LEU A 164 -10.61 0.55 -1.94
CA LEU A 164 -9.55 -0.39 -2.30
C LEU A 164 -8.27 0.04 -1.59
N ILE A 165 -7.62 -0.92 -0.94
CA ILE A 165 -6.37 -0.68 -0.22
C ILE A 165 -5.26 -1.28 -1.03
N ALA A 166 -4.30 -0.45 -1.42
CA ALA A 166 -3.09 -0.87 -2.09
C ALA A 166 -1.90 -0.81 -1.15
N ILE A 167 -1.05 -1.84 -1.12
CA ILE A 167 0.27 -1.70 -0.51
C ILE A 167 1.16 -0.91 -1.48
N ALA A 168 1.67 0.23 -1.02
CA ALA A 168 2.52 1.11 -1.80
C ALA A 168 4.00 0.74 -1.62
N HIS A 169 4.79 0.83 -2.70
CA HIS A 169 6.24 0.56 -2.78
C HIS A 169 6.82 -0.37 -1.66
N PRO A 170 6.34 -1.63 -1.57
CA PRO A 170 6.39 -2.47 -0.37
C PRO A 170 7.68 -2.48 0.46
N LEU A 171 8.83 -2.59 -0.20
CA LEU A 171 10.13 -2.81 0.45
C LEU A 171 10.89 -1.48 0.72
N LEU A 172 10.27 -0.32 0.47
CA LEU A 172 10.89 0.96 0.76
C LEU A 172 11.25 1.06 2.25
N LEU A 173 12.53 1.33 2.54
CA LEU A 173 13.08 1.42 3.91
C LEU A 173 12.71 0.25 4.83
N ASN A 174 12.53 -0.95 4.27
CA ASN A 174 12.06 -2.14 4.97
C ASN A 174 10.72 -1.92 5.71
N GLY A 175 9.81 -1.15 5.10
CA GLY A 175 8.45 -0.95 5.55
C GLY A 175 7.74 -2.29 5.70
N TYR A 176 7.57 -3.01 4.59
CA TYR A 176 7.16 -4.42 4.61
C TYR A 176 8.36 -5.36 4.49
N ASP A 177 8.29 -6.50 5.19
CA ASP A 177 9.20 -7.62 4.98
C ASP A 177 8.66 -8.50 3.85
N TYR A 178 9.54 -9.15 3.09
CA TYR A 178 9.13 -10.08 2.04
C TYR A 178 8.19 -11.18 2.56
N ASN A 179 8.40 -11.67 3.79
CA ASN A 179 7.57 -12.71 4.39
C ASN A 179 6.22 -12.21 4.88
N ASP A 180 6.00 -10.89 4.99
CA ASP A 180 4.69 -10.36 5.34
C ASP A 180 3.64 -10.78 4.31
N PHE A 181 4.02 -10.89 3.03
CA PHE A 181 3.16 -11.27 1.91
C PHE A 181 2.75 -12.75 1.91
N SER A 182 3.30 -13.58 2.80
CA SER A 182 2.77 -14.92 3.04
C SER A 182 1.60 -14.96 4.03
N TYR A 183 1.30 -13.85 4.71
CA TYR A 183 0.35 -13.86 5.84
C TYR A 183 -0.61 -12.66 5.88
N LEU A 184 -0.21 -11.49 5.39
CA LEU A 184 -1.04 -10.29 5.48
C LEU A 184 -2.34 -10.45 4.69
N LYS A 185 -3.42 -9.92 5.27
CA LYS A 185 -4.77 -9.89 4.70
C LYS A 185 -5.37 -8.49 4.72
N GLY A 186 -6.42 -8.29 3.93
CA GLY A 186 -7.17 -7.03 3.92
C GLY A 186 -6.52 -5.93 3.09
N TYR A 187 -5.76 -6.28 2.06
CA TYR A 187 -5.39 -5.38 0.97
C TYR A 187 -5.85 -5.99 -0.35
N HIS A 188 -6.25 -5.14 -1.28
CA HIS A 188 -6.85 -5.53 -2.56
C HIS A 188 -5.83 -5.41 -3.69
N LEU A 189 -4.93 -4.44 -3.57
CA LEU A 189 -4.00 -4.04 -4.61
C LEU A 189 -2.55 -4.01 -4.09
N ILE A 190 -1.57 -4.12 -4.98
CA ILE A 190 -0.15 -3.93 -4.66
C ILE A 190 0.57 -3.20 -5.78
N GLU A 191 1.39 -2.21 -5.44
CA GLU A 191 2.26 -1.57 -6.40
C GLU A 191 3.38 -2.51 -6.85
N ILE A 192 3.30 -3.00 -8.08
CA ILE A 192 4.36 -3.83 -8.69
C ILE A 192 5.37 -2.98 -9.43
N PHE A 193 4.96 -1.83 -9.94
CA PHE A 193 5.83 -0.81 -10.51
C PHE A 193 5.56 0.49 -9.77
N ASN A 194 6.62 1.04 -9.20
CA ASN A 194 6.61 2.33 -8.55
C ASN A 194 7.85 3.04 -9.06
N ASN A 195 7.66 4.08 -9.87
CA ASN A 195 8.77 4.77 -10.53
C ASN A 195 9.65 3.74 -11.29
N ARG A 196 10.96 3.73 -11.04
CA ARG A 196 11.92 2.78 -11.66
C ARG A 196 11.99 1.44 -10.94
N LYS A 197 11.35 1.28 -9.78
CA LYS A 197 11.43 0.05 -8.98
C LYS A 197 10.39 -0.97 -9.44
N SER A 198 10.71 -2.24 -9.23
CA SER A 198 9.81 -3.37 -9.48
C SER A 198 9.70 -4.21 -8.21
N TYR A 199 8.47 -4.59 -7.86
CA TYR A 199 8.11 -5.41 -6.71
C TYR A 199 7.37 -6.69 -7.13
N ILE A 200 7.54 -7.13 -8.38
CA ILE A 200 6.90 -8.33 -8.93
C ILE A 200 7.15 -9.57 -8.05
N LYS A 201 8.38 -9.77 -7.54
CA LYS A 201 8.67 -10.91 -6.64
C LYS A 201 7.84 -10.88 -5.36
N THR A 202 7.61 -9.70 -4.81
CA THR A 202 6.78 -9.51 -3.62
C THR A 202 5.32 -9.83 -3.91
N TRP A 203 4.84 -9.48 -5.11
CA TRP A 203 3.51 -9.85 -5.57
C TRP A 203 3.38 -11.37 -5.82
N ASP A 204 4.36 -11.98 -6.48
CA ASP A 204 4.42 -13.45 -6.66
C ASP A 204 4.40 -14.18 -5.31
N LYS A 205 5.02 -13.61 -4.26
CA LYS A 205 4.98 -14.17 -2.91
C LYS A 205 3.55 -14.22 -2.35
N ALA A 206 2.75 -13.16 -2.57
CA ALA A 206 1.34 -13.16 -2.18
C ALA A 206 0.54 -14.20 -2.97
N LEU A 207 0.71 -14.23 -4.30
CA LEU A 207 -0.01 -15.16 -5.17
C LEU A 207 0.33 -16.63 -4.87
N GLU A 208 1.61 -16.95 -4.65
CA GLU A 208 2.08 -18.31 -4.30
C GLU A 208 1.35 -18.85 -3.05
N ASN A 209 1.05 -17.96 -2.11
CA ASN A 209 0.42 -18.28 -0.83
C ASN A 209 -1.12 -18.18 -0.86
N GLY A 210 -1.71 -17.98 -2.04
CA GLY A 210 -3.16 -17.96 -2.25
C GLY A 210 -3.83 -16.63 -1.92
N TYR A 211 -3.07 -15.54 -1.88
CA TYR A 211 -3.61 -14.20 -1.65
C TYR A 211 -3.92 -13.55 -2.98
N LEU A 212 -5.21 -13.53 -3.37
CA LEU A 212 -5.65 -12.84 -4.58
C LEU A 212 -5.58 -11.33 -4.37
N VAL A 213 -4.53 -10.73 -4.92
CA VAL A 213 -4.24 -9.31 -4.86
C VAL A 213 -3.91 -8.86 -6.28
N TRP A 214 -4.55 -7.79 -6.74
CA TRP A 214 -4.32 -7.27 -8.08
C TRP A 214 -3.14 -6.30 -8.08
N LEU A 215 -2.43 -6.26 -9.20
CA LEU A 215 -1.33 -5.31 -9.38
C LEU A 215 -1.88 -3.89 -9.57
N ILE A 216 -1.09 -2.88 -9.22
CA ILE A 216 -1.18 -1.54 -9.79
C ILE A 216 0.24 -1.07 -10.14
N ALA A 217 0.33 -0.11 -11.05
CA ALA A 217 1.57 0.53 -11.45
C ALA A 217 1.37 2.05 -11.44
N ASN A 218 2.24 2.76 -10.75
CA ASN A 218 2.15 4.21 -10.59
C ASN A 218 3.53 4.87 -10.53
N ASP A 219 3.56 6.18 -10.70
CA ASP A 219 4.80 6.95 -10.68
C ASP A 219 5.34 7.22 -9.28
N ASP A 220 4.47 7.45 -8.28
CA ASP A 220 4.85 8.04 -6.99
C ASP A 220 5.64 9.35 -7.18
N SER A 221 5.15 10.17 -8.11
CA SER A 221 5.79 11.44 -8.45
C SER A 221 5.57 12.46 -7.35
N HIS A 222 6.67 13.05 -6.91
CA HIS A 222 6.70 14.14 -5.94
C HIS A 222 7.03 15.49 -6.59
N ASN A 223 7.47 15.46 -7.84
CA ASN A 223 7.85 16.63 -8.61
C ASN A 223 7.63 16.35 -10.10
N ILE A 224 6.65 17.02 -10.70
CA ILE A 224 6.25 16.79 -12.10
C ILE A 224 7.36 17.11 -13.11
N ASN A 225 8.35 17.93 -12.72
CA ASN A 225 9.49 18.28 -13.57
C ASN A 225 10.57 17.19 -13.57
N ARG A 226 10.42 16.13 -12.75
CA ARG A 226 11.32 14.98 -12.73
C ARG A 226 10.84 13.92 -13.71
N HIS A 227 11.25 14.05 -14.96
CA HIS A 227 10.93 13.10 -16.03
C HIS A 227 11.49 11.69 -15.80
N ASP A 228 12.49 11.55 -14.92
CA ASP A 228 13.05 10.28 -14.53
C ASP A 228 12.17 9.50 -13.53
N HIS A 229 11.14 10.15 -12.97
CA HIS A 229 10.23 9.67 -11.93
C HIS A 229 8.74 9.86 -12.25
N THR A 230 8.42 10.58 -13.33
CA THR A 230 7.06 10.95 -13.73
C THR A 230 6.80 10.40 -15.12
N PHE A 231 5.61 9.81 -15.30
CA PHE A 231 5.15 9.18 -16.52
C PHE A 231 5.93 7.96 -16.99
N ILE A 232 6.45 7.19 -16.05
CA ILE A 232 7.21 5.97 -16.35
C ILE A 232 6.53 4.72 -15.85
N SER A 233 5.46 4.84 -15.06
CA SER A 233 4.64 3.72 -14.62
C SER A 233 3.18 4.14 -14.48
N TRP A 234 2.27 3.37 -15.06
CA TRP A 234 0.84 3.65 -15.02
C TRP A 234 0.01 2.38 -15.09
N THR A 235 -1.25 2.49 -14.68
CA THR A 235 -2.22 1.41 -14.74
C THR A 235 -3.17 1.63 -15.92
N ARG A 236 -3.37 0.60 -16.75
CA ARG A 236 -4.35 0.59 -17.83
C ARG A 236 -5.59 -0.17 -17.36
N ILE A 237 -6.76 0.47 -17.38
CA ILE A 237 -7.98 -0.07 -16.77
C ILE A 237 -9.00 -0.40 -17.86
N GLY A 238 -9.44 -1.66 -17.89
CA GLY A 238 -10.48 -2.17 -18.78
C GLY A 238 -11.89 -1.89 -18.28
N ALA A 239 -12.18 -0.65 -17.88
CA ALA A 239 -13.50 -0.20 -17.47
C ALA A 239 -14.38 0.14 -18.69
N THR A 240 -15.70 0.12 -18.52
CA THR A 240 -16.67 0.42 -19.60
C THR A 240 -16.73 1.90 -19.95
N ASP A 241 -16.37 2.77 -19.02
CA ASP A 241 -16.46 4.23 -19.10
C ASP A 241 -15.58 4.87 -18.01
N LEU A 242 -15.44 6.20 -18.07
CA LEU A 242 -14.61 6.97 -17.14
C LEU A 242 -15.23 7.15 -15.74
N SER A 243 -16.45 6.64 -15.48
CA SER A 243 -17.08 6.87 -14.18
C SER A 243 -16.29 6.20 -13.06
N LYS A 244 -16.25 6.88 -11.91
CA LYS A 244 -15.63 6.35 -10.68
C LYS A 244 -16.07 4.91 -10.38
N LYS A 245 -17.36 4.60 -10.52
CA LYS A 245 -17.92 3.27 -10.26
C LYS A 245 -17.37 2.23 -11.23
N SER A 246 -17.32 2.53 -12.52
CA SER A 246 -16.80 1.60 -13.54
C SER A 246 -15.31 1.29 -13.30
N VAL A 247 -14.53 2.32 -12.98
CA VAL A 247 -13.10 2.20 -12.70
C VAL A 247 -12.83 1.39 -11.44
N LEU A 248 -13.52 1.68 -10.33
CA LEU A 248 -13.37 0.94 -9.08
C LEU A 248 -13.80 -0.52 -9.23
N ASN A 249 -14.86 -0.80 -9.99
CA ASN A 249 -15.28 -2.17 -10.30
C ASN A 249 -14.23 -2.92 -11.11
N ALA A 250 -13.62 -2.28 -12.12
CA ALA A 250 -12.56 -2.89 -12.90
C ALA A 250 -11.33 -3.21 -12.03
N LEU A 251 -10.90 -2.26 -11.18
CA LEU A 251 -9.82 -2.47 -10.22
C LEU A 251 -10.12 -3.61 -9.23
N ALA A 252 -11.35 -3.66 -8.71
CA ALA A 252 -11.77 -4.69 -7.75
C ALA A 252 -11.81 -6.10 -8.39
N LYS A 253 -12.17 -6.19 -9.67
CA LYS A 253 -12.24 -7.46 -10.43
C LYS A 253 -10.92 -7.88 -11.07
N GLY A 254 -9.90 -7.02 -11.08
CA GLY A 254 -8.61 -7.28 -11.72
C GLY A 254 -8.57 -6.98 -13.22
N CYS A 255 -9.61 -6.36 -13.80
CA CYS A 255 -9.68 -6.05 -15.23
C CYS A 255 -8.85 -4.80 -15.57
N HIS A 256 -7.54 -4.91 -15.35
CA HIS A 256 -6.54 -3.87 -15.57
C HIS A 256 -5.16 -4.49 -15.67
N TYR A 257 -4.17 -3.74 -16.13
CA TYR A 257 -2.78 -4.18 -16.22
C TYR A 257 -1.82 -3.03 -15.94
N GLY A 258 -0.59 -3.37 -15.54
CA GLY A 258 0.45 -2.41 -15.20
C GLY A 258 1.39 -2.22 -16.37
N VAL A 259 1.79 -0.98 -16.61
CA VAL A 259 2.78 -0.64 -17.62
C VAL A 259 3.93 0.08 -16.93
N LYS A 260 5.16 -0.31 -17.28
CA LYS A 260 6.36 0.46 -16.99
C LYS A 260 7.02 0.82 -18.30
N ASN A 261 7.26 2.11 -18.54
CA ASN A 261 7.87 2.59 -19.77
C ASN A 261 8.87 3.72 -19.49
N ILE A 262 10.16 3.49 -19.73
CA ILE A 262 11.20 4.46 -19.35
C ILE A 262 11.27 5.68 -20.29
N LYS A 263 10.53 5.69 -21.41
CA LYS A 263 10.52 6.78 -22.40
C LYS A 263 9.21 7.59 -22.38
N ASN A 264 8.25 7.28 -21.50
CA ASN A 264 6.89 7.86 -21.51
C ASN A 264 6.25 7.85 -22.92
N LYS A 265 6.51 6.79 -23.69
CA LYS A 265 5.92 6.62 -25.02
C LYS A 265 5.42 5.21 -25.11
N GLU A 266 4.14 5.02 -24.80
CA GLU A 266 3.52 3.71 -24.81
C GLU A 266 3.66 3.10 -26.20
N TYR A 267 4.27 1.92 -26.24
CA TYR A 267 4.53 1.20 -27.49
C TYR A 267 3.47 0.15 -27.72
N ASN A 268 3.09 -0.61 -26.69
CA ASN A 268 2.21 -1.75 -26.80
C ASN A 268 1.02 -1.62 -25.84
N GLN A 269 -0.05 -2.37 -26.12
CA GLN A 269 -1.25 -2.42 -25.32
C GLN A 269 -1.87 -3.81 -25.41
N LEU A 270 -2.58 -4.23 -24.36
CA LEU A 270 -3.37 -5.44 -24.40
C LEU A 270 -4.53 -5.25 -25.38
N ASP A 271 -4.65 -6.17 -26.33
CA ASP A 271 -5.77 -6.24 -27.25
C ASP A 271 -6.84 -7.22 -26.72
N SER A 272 -6.43 -8.45 -26.38
CA SER A 272 -7.32 -9.41 -25.74
C SER A 272 -6.57 -10.45 -24.91
N CYS A 273 -7.26 -11.03 -23.91
CA CYS A 273 -6.79 -12.14 -23.10
C CYS A 273 -7.98 -13.07 -22.86
N LYS A 274 -8.02 -14.19 -23.58
CA LYS A 274 -9.18 -15.08 -23.66
C LYS A 274 -8.82 -16.47 -23.15
N LEU A 275 -9.75 -17.06 -22.41
CA LEU A 275 -9.62 -18.40 -21.86
C LEU A 275 -10.66 -19.31 -22.50
N ASN A 276 -10.22 -20.39 -23.15
CA ASN A 276 -11.09 -21.44 -23.68
C ASN A 276 -10.71 -22.78 -23.03
N GLY A 277 -11.54 -23.25 -22.09
CA GLY A 277 -11.18 -24.34 -21.19
C GLY A 277 -9.93 -23.97 -20.38
N ASN A 278 -8.85 -24.72 -20.55
CA ASN A 278 -7.55 -24.44 -19.92
C ASN A 278 -6.57 -23.74 -20.86
N THR A 279 -6.99 -23.38 -22.07
CA THR A 279 -6.11 -22.74 -23.06
C THR A 279 -6.27 -21.23 -22.96
N LEU A 280 -5.21 -20.57 -22.47
CA LEU A 280 -5.11 -19.13 -22.36
C LEU A 280 -4.42 -18.56 -23.60
N THR A 281 -5.08 -17.64 -24.29
CA THR A 281 -4.53 -16.95 -25.45
C THR A 281 -4.53 -15.44 -25.20
N VAL A 282 -3.39 -14.80 -25.47
CA VAL A 282 -3.20 -13.35 -25.31
C VAL A 282 -2.78 -12.72 -26.64
N TYR A 283 -3.33 -11.54 -26.92
CA TYR A 283 -2.97 -10.70 -28.06
C TYR A 283 -2.62 -9.30 -27.57
N PHE A 284 -1.56 -8.74 -28.13
CA PHE A 284 -1.12 -7.37 -27.95
C PHE A 284 -1.20 -6.63 -29.29
N LYS A 285 -1.35 -5.30 -29.24
CA LYS A 285 -1.48 -4.49 -30.46
C LYS A 285 -0.23 -4.53 -31.35
N ASN A 286 0.95 -4.56 -30.74
CA ASN A 286 2.25 -4.58 -31.42
C ASN A 286 3.07 -5.82 -31.05
N ILE A 287 4.07 -6.11 -31.88
CA ILE A 287 5.01 -7.22 -31.65
C ILE A 287 5.82 -6.94 -30.37
N ALA A 288 5.73 -7.84 -29.41
CA ALA A 288 6.58 -7.82 -28.22
C ALA A 288 7.89 -8.56 -28.51
N GLN A 289 8.98 -8.14 -27.86
CA GLN A 289 10.24 -8.88 -27.90
C GLN A 289 10.08 -10.25 -27.26
N SER A 290 9.32 -10.33 -26.17
CA SER A 290 8.86 -11.58 -25.59
C SER A 290 7.50 -11.47 -24.92
N ILE A 291 6.74 -12.57 -24.92
CA ILE A 291 5.55 -12.79 -24.12
C ILE A 291 5.82 -13.99 -23.22
N VAL A 292 5.77 -13.79 -21.90
CA VAL A 292 6.17 -14.77 -20.89
C VAL A 292 4.96 -15.15 -20.05
N PHE A 293 4.66 -16.46 -19.97
CA PHE A 293 3.70 -17.02 -19.03
C PHE A 293 4.43 -17.48 -17.77
N ILE A 294 3.99 -16.97 -16.63
CA ILE A 294 4.65 -17.14 -15.33
C ILE A 294 3.64 -17.69 -14.33
N SER A 295 4.03 -18.71 -13.57
CA SER A 295 3.19 -19.43 -12.61
C SER A 295 3.95 -19.62 -11.30
N ASN A 296 3.24 -20.00 -10.23
CA ASN A 296 3.78 -20.58 -8.99
C ASN A 296 5.13 -19.99 -8.51
N GLY A 297 5.09 -18.87 -7.79
CA GLY A 297 6.29 -18.28 -7.19
C GLY A 297 7.25 -17.64 -8.19
N GLY A 298 6.74 -17.26 -9.37
CA GLY A 298 7.52 -16.59 -10.41
C GLY A 298 8.23 -17.52 -11.39
N SER A 299 7.89 -18.81 -11.41
CA SER A 299 8.44 -19.78 -12.36
C SER A 299 7.98 -19.51 -13.79
N ILE A 300 8.92 -19.41 -14.73
CA ILE A 300 8.61 -19.26 -16.16
C ILE A 300 8.10 -20.59 -16.70
N GLN A 301 6.90 -20.57 -17.27
CA GLN A 301 6.28 -21.76 -17.85
C GLN A 301 6.45 -21.83 -19.36
N LYS A 302 6.41 -20.67 -20.02
CA LYS A 302 6.57 -20.56 -21.47
C LYS A 302 7.00 -19.14 -21.83
N THR A 303 7.85 -19.03 -22.84
CA THR A 303 8.21 -17.76 -23.47
C THR A 303 8.03 -17.88 -24.97
N GLU A 304 7.35 -16.91 -25.58
CA GLU A 304 7.32 -16.70 -27.02
C GLU A 304 8.08 -15.42 -27.35
N TYR A 305 8.78 -15.39 -28.48
CA TYR A 305 9.63 -14.26 -28.87
C TYR A 305 9.15 -13.61 -30.16
N GLN A 306 9.37 -12.31 -30.30
CA GLN A 306 9.10 -11.55 -31.54
C GLN A 306 7.70 -11.80 -32.11
N THR A 307 6.70 -11.80 -31.24
CA THR A 307 5.29 -12.03 -31.59
C THR A 307 4.40 -11.05 -30.85
N ASN A 308 3.24 -10.76 -31.42
CA ASN A 308 2.17 -10.00 -30.75
C ASN A 308 1.14 -10.92 -30.07
N SER A 309 1.25 -12.24 -30.21
CA SER A 309 0.30 -13.20 -29.65
C SER A 309 0.99 -14.44 -29.12
N ALA A 310 0.39 -15.04 -28.09
CA ALA A 310 0.89 -16.27 -27.50
C ALA A 310 -0.24 -17.09 -26.86
N THR A 311 -0.06 -18.41 -26.85
CA THR A 311 -1.00 -19.35 -26.25
C THR A 311 -0.30 -20.27 -25.27
N TYR A 312 -0.97 -20.56 -24.15
CA TYR A 312 -0.49 -21.46 -23.11
C TYR A 312 -1.62 -22.33 -22.56
N PHE A 313 -1.34 -23.63 -22.40
CA PHE A 313 -2.25 -24.55 -21.72
C PHE A 313 -1.94 -24.56 -20.22
N ILE A 314 -2.88 -24.05 -19.41
CA ILE A 314 -2.75 -23.98 -17.95
C ILE A 314 -2.83 -25.39 -17.38
N LYS A 315 -1.72 -25.86 -16.80
CA LYS A 315 -1.61 -27.21 -16.25
C LYS A 315 -2.41 -27.32 -14.95
N PRO A 316 -2.85 -28.53 -14.55
CA PRO A 316 -3.45 -28.73 -13.23
C PRO A 316 -2.56 -28.26 -12.06
N SER A 317 -1.24 -28.33 -12.23
CA SER A 317 -0.27 -27.86 -11.24
C SER A 317 -0.12 -26.33 -11.16
N ASP A 318 -0.58 -25.58 -12.17
CA ASP A 318 -0.51 -24.13 -12.18
C ASP A 318 -1.63 -23.57 -11.30
N ARG A 319 -1.26 -22.98 -10.16
CA ARG A 319 -2.22 -22.38 -9.21
C ARG A 319 -2.73 -21.03 -9.72
N TYR A 320 -1.85 -20.33 -10.42
CA TYR A 320 -2.15 -19.11 -11.15
C TYR A 320 -1.22 -18.99 -12.35
N VAL A 321 -1.62 -18.22 -13.36
CA VAL A 321 -0.76 -17.84 -14.47
C VAL A 321 -0.91 -16.34 -14.71
N ARG A 322 0.21 -15.61 -14.69
CA ARG A 322 0.29 -14.21 -15.09
C ARG A 322 1.13 -14.07 -16.35
N ILE A 323 0.91 -12.99 -17.08
CA ILE A 323 1.59 -12.72 -18.35
C ILE A 323 2.43 -11.45 -18.20
N GLU A 324 3.63 -11.50 -18.75
CA GLU A 324 4.50 -10.34 -18.93
C GLU A 324 4.88 -10.22 -20.41
N ALA A 325 4.60 -9.06 -21.01
CA ALA A 325 5.04 -8.73 -22.36
C ALA A 325 6.16 -7.68 -22.28
N ASN A 326 7.31 -8.02 -22.83
CA ASN A 326 8.51 -7.19 -22.83
C ASN A 326 8.74 -6.60 -24.21
N SER A 327 9.02 -5.30 -24.25
CA SER A 327 9.45 -4.55 -25.42
C SER A 327 10.68 -3.71 -25.03
N GLU A 328 11.36 -3.08 -26.00
CA GLU A 328 12.67 -2.42 -25.78
C GLU A 328 12.71 -1.48 -24.56
N ASN A 329 11.64 -0.71 -24.34
CA ASN A 329 11.57 0.28 -23.26
C ASN A 329 10.32 0.13 -22.40
N GLU A 330 9.57 -0.97 -22.56
CA GLU A 330 8.25 -1.15 -21.98
C GLU A 330 8.04 -2.57 -21.47
N ILE A 331 7.47 -2.67 -20.28
CA ILE A 331 7.01 -3.91 -19.68
C ILE A 331 5.53 -3.77 -19.39
N ILE A 332 4.73 -4.67 -19.94
CA ILE A 332 3.31 -4.83 -19.62
C ILE A 332 3.16 -6.06 -18.74
N CYS A 333 2.54 -5.90 -17.58
CA CYS A 333 2.27 -7.00 -16.65
C CYS A 333 0.77 -7.13 -16.40
N LEU A 334 0.22 -8.31 -16.67
CA LEU A 334 -1.21 -8.61 -16.51
C LEU A 334 -1.46 -9.24 -15.14
N ASN A 335 -2.65 -8.99 -14.58
CA ASN A 335 -3.20 -9.70 -13.44
C ASN A 335 -3.33 -11.20 -13.74
N PRO A 336 -3.22 -12.05 -12.71
CA PRO A 336 -3.21 -13.49 -12.89
C PRO A 336 -4.59 -14.03 -13.24
N ILE A 337 -4.59 -15.07 -14.07
CA ILE A 337 -5.65 -16.06 -14.15
C ILE A 337 -5.43 -17.01 -12.97
N VAL A 338 -6.44 -17.22 -12.13
CA VAL A 338 -6.30 -17.99 -10.87
C VAL A 338 -7.26 -19.16 -10.79
N ARG A 339 -6.83 -20.25 -10.14
CA ARG A 339 -7.72 -21.36 -9.80
C ARG A 339 -8.65 -21.00 -8.65
N TYR A 340 -9.90 -21.44 -8.74
CA TYR A 340 -10.90 -21.30 -7.68
C TYR A 340 -11.94 -22.43 -7.75
N ASP A 341 -12.81 -22.49 -6.74
CA ASP A 341 -13.82 -23.54 -6.55
C ASP A 341 -15.08 -23.41 -7.42
N GLY A 342 -15.23 -22.31 -8.16
CA GLY A 342 -16.44 -22.02 -8.95
C GLY A 342 -17.51 -21.23 -8.19
N GLU A 343 -17.40 -21.10 -6.87
CA GLU A 343 -18.37 -20.39 -6.03
C GLU A 343 -17.90 -19.00 -5.64
N LYS A 344 -16.68 -18.90 -5.08
CA LYS A 344 -16.15 -17.64 -4.56
C LYS A 344 -14.70 -17.49 -4.91
N LEU A 345 -14.36 -16.30 -5.40
CA LEU A 345 -12.96 -15.93 -5.55
C LEU A 345 -12.28 -15.87 -4.18
N PRO A 346 -11.01 -16.29 -4.08
CA PRO A 346 -10.23 -16.34 -2.84
C PRO A 346 -9.78 -14.95 -2.37
N TYR A 347 -10.72 -14.01 -2.28
CA TYR A 347 -10.50 -12.69 -1.72
C TYR A 347 -10.27 -12.75 -0.21
N GLN A 348 -9.40 -11.85 0.26
CA GLN A 348 -8.95 -11.81 1.65
C GLN A 348 -9.89 -11.00 2.55
N SER A 349 -11.18 -11.33 2.52
CA SER A 349 -12.22 -10.60 3.25
C SER A 349 -12.26 -10.90 4.76
N THR A 350 -11.67 -12.01 5.18
CA THR A 350 -11.66 -12.43 6.60
C THR A 350 -10.29 -12.20 7.22
N PHE A 351 -10.25 -11.34 8.24
CA PHE A 351 -9.04 -11.07 9.01
C PHE A 351 -8.63 -12.26 9.90
N PRO A 352 -7.33 -12.44 10.17
CA PRO A 352 -6.88 -13.49 11.08
C PRO A 352 -7.47 -13.26 12.49
N PRO A 353 -7.74 -14.33 13.26
CA PRO A 353 -8.26 -14.20 14.61
C PRO A 353 -7.22 -13.62 15.56
N VAL A 354 -7.68 -12.87 16.55
CA VAL A 354 -6.84 -12.22 17.57
C VAL A 354 -6.50 -13.23 18.67
N ASN A 355 -5.21 -13.35 19.00
CA ASN A 355 -4.73 -14.01 20.21
C ASN A 355 -4.88 -13.06 21.40
N VAL A 356 -5.98 -13.23 22.15
CA VAL A 356 -6.34 -12.34 23.27
C VAL A 356 -5.27 -12.37 24.37
N VAL A 357 -4.74 -13.55 24.71
CA VAL A 357 -3.74 -13.69 25.77
C VAL A 357 -2.45 -12.95 25.40
N GLN A 358 -1.90 -13.20 24.20
CA GLN A 358 -0.70 -12.50 23.74
C GLN A 358 -0.93 -11.00 23.58
N THR A 359 -2.14 -10.60 23.19
CA THR A 359 -2.53 -9.18 23.11
C THR A 359 -2.46 -8.50 24.48
N ILE A 360 -3.05 -9.12 25.51
CA ILE A 360 -3.02 -8.59 26.89
C ILE A 360 -1.57 -8.51 27.40
N LEU A 361 -0.78 -9.58 27.19
CA LEU A 361 0.63 -9.61 27.59
C LEU A 361 1.45 -8.51 26.90
N PHE A 362 1.25 -8.32 25.59
CA PHE A 362 1.92 -7.25 24.85
C PHE A 362 1.55 -5.87 25.38
N ARG A 363 0.26 -5.60 25.60
CA ARG A 363 -0.20 -4.31 26.15
C ARG A 363 0.33 -4.07 27.57
N PHE A 364 0.45 -5.11 28.39
CA PHE A 364 1.09 -5.02 29.70
C PHE A 364 2.58 -4.70 29.59
N MET A 365 3.30 -5.29 28.63
CA MET A 365 4.69 -4.94 28.35
C MET A 365 4.83 -3.45 27.97
N VAL A 366 3.96 -2.94 27.09
CA VAL A 366 3.92 -1.52 26.73
C VAL A 366 3.65 -0.65 27.97
N LEU A 367 2.75 -1.07 28.86
CA LEU A 367 2.49 -0.39 30.13
C LEU A 367 3.72 -0.33 31.03
N MET A 368 4.46 -1.45 31.16
CA MET A 368 5.68 -1.50 31.96
C MET A 368 6.76 -0.56 31.42
N VAL A 369 7.00 -0.58 30.10
CA VAL A 369 7.97 0.31 29.44
C VAL A 369 7.60 1.78 29.66
N ASN A 370 6.34 2.14 29.46
CA ASN A 370 5.86 3.50 29.69
C ASN A 370 5.94 3.90 31.17
N SER A 371 5.68 2.98 32.10
CA SER A 371 5.83 3.23 33.54
C SER A 371 7.29 3.52 33.91
N ILE A 372 8.24 2.78 33.34
CA ILE A 372 9.68 3.03 33.51
C ILE A 372 10.05 4.41 32.95
N GLN A 373 9.60 4.74 31.73
CA GLN A 373 9.83 6.05 31.12
C GLN A 373 9.25 7.19 31.97
N PHE A 374 8.05 7.00 32.52
CA PHE A 374 7.42 7.99 33.40
C PHE A 374 8.19 8.15 34.72
N ILE A 375 8.65 7.06 35.35
CA ILE A 375 9.51 7.12 36.54
C ILE A 375 10.82 7.85 36.21
N LEU A 376 11.45 7.57 35.07
CA LEU A 376 12.64 8.27 34.61
C LEU A 376 12.37 9.78 34.45
N LEU A 377 11.23 10.17 33.88
CA LEU A 377 10.82 11.57 33.77
C LEU A 377 10.72 12.25 35.15
N LEU A 378 10.15 11.56 36.14
CA LEU A 378 10.06 12.06 37.53
C LEU A 378 11.44 12.18 38.21
N LEU A 379 12.37 11.25 37.93
CA LEU A 379 13.73 11.28 38.47
C LEU A 379 14.57 12.40 37.85
N VAL A 380 14.44 12.62 36.54
CA VAL A 380 15.09 13.71 35.80
C VAL A 380 14.58 15.07 36.29
N ASN A 381 13.27 15.19 36.60
CA ASN A 381 12.66 16.42 37.11
C ASN A 381 12.31 16.36 38.61
N ARG A 382 13.31 16.58 39.48
CA ARG A 382 13.12 16.72 40.94
C ARG A 382 12.04 17.75 41.34
N ASN A 383 11.86 18.83 40.55
CA ASN A 383 10.82 19.85 40.77
C ASN A 383 9.42 19.45 40.26
N PHE A 384 9.31 18.54 39.30
CA PHE A 384 8.02 18.05 38.82
C PHE A 384 7.36 17.16 39.87
N LYS A 385 8.16 16.36 40.58
CA LYS A 385 7.70 15.57 41.73
C LYS A 385 7.06 16.46 42.79
N SER A 386 7.72 17.55 43.22
CA SER A 386 7.16 18.46 44.23
C SER A 386 5.91 19.24 43.78
N GLN A 387 5.83 19.63 42.50
CA GLN A 387 4.66 20.31 41.93
C GLN A 387 3.45 19.38 41.71
N LEU A 388 3.67 18.14 41.26
CA LEU A 388 2.63 17.14 41.05
C LEU A 388 2.00 16.73 42.39
N PHE A 389 2.81 16.46 43.43
CA PHE A 389 2.31 16.14 44.78
C PHE A 389 1.56 17.32 45.42
N ARG A 390 1.99 18.57 45.20
CA ARG A 390 1.23 19.76 45.61
C ARG A 390 -0.14 19.86 44.93
N ARG A 391 -0.22 19.60 43.60
CA ARG A 391 -1.50 19.65 42.86
C ARG A 391 -2.46 18.52 43.27
N ILE A 392 -1.97 17.30 43.47
CA ILE A 392 -2.78 16.17 43.95
C ILE A 392 -3.25 16.40 45.39
N GLY A 393 -2.40 16.99 46.25
CA GLY A 393 -2.77 17.40 47.61
C GLY A 393 -3.88 18.45 47.64
N ASN A 394 -3.81 19.47 46.78
CA ASN A 394 -4.85 20.51 46.68
C ASN A 394 -6.18 19.97 46.12
N LEU A 395 -6.15 19.01 45.19
CA LEU A 395 -7.36 18.34 44.69
C LEU A 395 -8.06 17.47 45.75
N ARG A 396 -7.34 16.96 46.75
CA ARG A 396 -7.93 16.24 47.89
C ARG A 396 -8.57 17.18 48.91
N GLN A 397 -8.04 18.39 49.10
CA GLN A 397 -8.66 19.39 50.00
C GLN A 397 -9.97 19.95 49.44
N ILE A 398 -10.12 20.05 48.11
CA ILE A 398 -11.36 20.54 47.47
C ILE A 398 -12.52 19.52 47.52
N LYS A 399 -12.24 18.24 47.81
CA LYS A 399 -13.28 17.18 47.96
C LYS A 399 -13.68 16.89 49.41
N LEU A 400 -13.07 17.58 50.39
CA LEU A 400 -13.31 17.38 51.83
C LEU A 400 -13.81 18.66 52.53
N GLY A 401 -14.13 19.70 51.78
CA GLY A 401 -14.98 20.81 52.21
C GLY A 401 -16.29 20.73 51.44
#